data_AF-A0A7V5CY90-F1
#
_entry.id   AF-A0A7V5CY90-F1
#
_cell.length_a   1.000
_cell.length_b   1.000
_cell.length_c   1.000
_cell.angle_alpha   90.00
_cell.angle_beta   90.00
_cell.angle_gamma   90.00
#
_symmetry.space_group_name_H-M   'P 1'
#
loop_
_entity.id
_entity.type
_entity.pdbx_description
1 polymer ?
#
loop_
_entity_poly.entity_id
_entity_poly.type
_entity_poly.pdbx_seq_one_letter_code
_entity_poly.pdbx_strand_id
1 'polypeptide(L)'
;QPYRVCSCCVSTRVHFRKLTRAEIEWYLQTGEYFDKAGAYGAQGYASVFIDAIDGCYFNVVGFPVAAFAKLCRRLGIDLIQELRL
;
A
#
# COMPACT_ATOMS: atom_id res chain seq x y z
N GLN A 1 -32.80 -7.67 8.53
CA GLN A 1 -31.68 -8.58 8.88
C GLN A 1 -30.53 -7.74 9.42
N PRO A 2 -29.81 -8.15 10.48
CA PRO A 2 -28.67 -7.37 10.96
C PRO A 2 -27.53 -7.44 9.93
N TYR A 3 -26.88 -6.31 9.69
CA TYR A 3 -25.69 -6.23 8.86
C TYR A 3 -24.55 -7.05 9.50
N ARG A 4 -23.69 -7.67 8.66
CA ARG A 4 -22.46 -8.33 9.12
C ARG A 4 -21.30 -7.36 8.98
N VAL A 5 -20.53 -7.16 10.06
CA VAL A 5 -19.33 -6.33 10.07
C VAL A 5 -18.12 -7.21 10.34
N CYS A 6 -17.04 -6.99 9.58
CA CYS A 6 -15.75 -7.58 9.86
C CYS A 6 -14.64 -6.58 9.55
N SER A 7 -13.56 -6.61 10.34
CA SER A 7 -12.37 -5.80 10.14
C SER A 7 -11.10 -6.66 10.15
N CYS A 8 -10.04 -6.15 9.56
CA CYS A 8 -8.69 -6.68 9.65
C CYS A 8 -7.67 -5.54 9.55
N CYS A 9 -6.46 -5.75 10.07
CA CYS A 9 -5.34 -4.84 9.89
C CYS A 9 -4.16 -5.56 9.22
N VAL A 10 -3.35 -4.81 8.48
CA VAL A 10 -2.13 -5.28 7.84
C VAL A 10 -1.03 -4.26 8.11
N SER A 11 0.14 -4.74 8.50
CA SER A 11 1.33 -3.92 8.66
C SER A 11 2.35 -4.30 7.59
N THR A 12 3.09 -3.31 7.10
CA THR A 12 4.16 -3.50 6.12
C THR A 12 5.26 -2.53 6.43
N ARG A 13 6.50 -3.01 6.51
CA ARG A 13 7.68 -2.15 6.71
C ARG A 13 8.27 -1.82 5.35
N VAL A 14 8.64 -0.55 5.18
CA VAL A 14 9.30 -0.06 3.98
C VAL A 14 10.66 0.46 4.41
N HIS A 15 11.71 -0.07 3.80
CA HIS A 15 13.09 0.25 4.11
C HIS A 15 13.60 1.23 3.08
N PHE A 16 13.90 2.45 3.54
CA PHE A 16 14.56 3.45 2.73
C PHE A 16 16.07 3.36 2.96
N ARG A 17 16.84 3.53 1.89
CA ARG A 17 18.26 3.86 2.06
C ARG A 17 18.43 5.23 2.69
N LYS A 18 19.66 5.59 3.04
CA LYS A 18 19.97 6.98 3.40
C LYS A 18 19.85 7.87 2.16
N LEU A 19 19.11 8.97 2.29
CA LEU A 19 18.98 9.99 1.26
C LEU A 19 19.93 11.15 1.57
N THR A 20 20.50 11.71 0.51
CA THR A 20 21.21 12.97 0.56
C THR A 20 20.21 14.14 0.54
N ARG A 21 20.67 15.33 0.92
CA ARG A 21 19.87 16.56 0.84
C ARG A 21 19.40 16.84 -0.59
N ALA A 22 20.28 16.65 -1.58
CA ALA A 22 19.99 16.89 -2.98
C ALA A 22 18.89 15.96 -3.52
N GLU A 23 18.88 14.68 -3.11
CA GLU A 23 17.82 13.74 -3.50
C GLU A 23 16.46 14.11 -2.88
N ILE A 24 16.45 14.57 -1.63
CA ILE A 24 15.24 15.07 -0.97
C ILE A 24 14.71 16.29 -1.71
N GLU A 25 15.57 17.26 -2.04
CA GLU A 25 15.19 18.48 -2.77
C GLU A 25 14.64 18.16 -4.17
N TRP A 26 15.32 17.28 -4.92
CA TRP A 26 14.84 16.81 -6.21
C TRP A 26 13.46 16.16 -6.08
N TYR A 27 13.27 15.29 -5.08
CA TYR A 27 12.00 14.60 -4.89
C TYR A 27 10.87 15.59 -4.54
N LEU A 28 11.14 16.60 -3.72
CA LEU A 28 10.17 17.66 -3.42
C LEU A 28 9.77 18.45 -4.69
N GLN A 29 10.67 18.64 -5.65
CA GLN A 29 10.33 19.31 -6.92
C GLN A 29 9.33 18.52 -7.77
N THR A 30 9.20 17.21 -7.56
CA THR A 30 8.22 16.37 -8.29
C THR A 30 6.77 16.62 -7.87
N GLY A 31 6.55 17.14 -6.65
CA GLY A 31 5.21 17.31 -6.08
C GLY A 31 4.49 16.00 -5.70
N GLU A 32 5.09 14.82 -5.90
CA GLU A 32 4.46 13.52 -5.63
C GLU A 32 4.00 13.34 -4.17
N TYR A 33 4.62 14.08 -3.25
CA TYR A 33 4.41 13.95 -1.82
C TYR A 33 3.10 14.57 -1.31
N PHE A 34 2.46 15.48 -2.06
CA PHE A 34 1.39 16.34 -1.54
C PHE A 34 0.19 15.57 -0.99
N ASP A 35 -0.18 14.46 -1.62
CA ASP A 35 -1.35 13.65 -1.30
C ASP A 35 -1.00 12.33 -0.59
N LYS A 36 0.23 12.18 -0.09
CA LYS A 36 0.75 10.92 0.45
C LYS A 36 1.09 11.03 1.93
N ALA A 37 0.51 10.14 2.73
CA ALA A 37 0.94 9.95 4.11
C ALA A 37 2.42 9.52 4.12
N GLY A 38 3.25 10.18 4.93
CA GLY A 38 4.70 9.96 4.95
C GLY A 38 5.45 10.61 3.79
N ALA A 39 4.79 11.41 2.96
CA ALA A 39 5.39 12.19 1.87
C ALA A 39 6.11 11.35 0.80
N TYR A 40 5.74 10.09 0.58
CA TYR A 40 6.35 9.25 -0.47
C TYR A 40 5.33 8.38 -1.22
N GLY A 41 5.58 8.11 -2.50
CA GLY A 41 4.82 7.17 -3.32
C GLY A 41 5.63 5.93 -3.71
N ALA A 42 5.27 4.75 -3.19
CA ALA A 42 5.98 3.50 -3.53
C ALA A 42 5.87 3.10 -5.02
N GLN A 43 4.86 3.60 -5.75
CA GLN A 43 4.66 3.37 -7.19
C GLN A 43 5.28 4.45 -8.10
N GLY A 44 5.84 5.51 -7.52
CA GLY A 44 6.28 6.67 -8.29
C GLY A 44 7.75 7.01 -8.05
N TYR A 45 8.09 8.30 -8.05
CA TYR A 45 9.47 8.78 -7.98
C TYR A 45 10.19 8.28 -6.73
N ALA A 46 9.50 8.20 -5.59
CA ALA A 46 10.14 7.74 -4.35
C ALA A 46 10.57 6.26 -4.38
N SER A 47 10.11 5.46 -5.36
CA SER A 47 10.51 4.05 -5.50
C SER A 47 12.02 3.86 -5.60
N VAL A 48 12.76 4.83 -6.16
CA VAL A 48 14.22 4.81 -6.29
C VAL A 48 14.97 4.90 -4.95
N PHE A 49 14.25 5.20 -3.86
CA PHE A 49 14.78 5.30 -2.50
C PHE A 49 14.48 4.07 -1.63
N ILE A 50 13.63 3.15 -2.11
CA ILE A 50 13.18 1.97 -1.36
C ILE A 50 14.12 0.80 -1.64
N ASP A 51 14.85 0.35 -0.63
CA ASP A 51 15.73 -0.82 -0.71
C ASP A 51 14.95 -2.14 -0.58
N ALA A 52 13.93 -2.15 0.29
CA ALA A 52 13.16 -3.36 0.57
C ALA A 52 11.77 -3.05 1.13
N ILE A 53 10.85 -4.00 0.97
CA ILE A 53 9.51 -3.96 1.57
C ILE A 53 9.24 -5.32 2.23
N ASP A 54 9.06 -5.29 3.55
CA ASP A 54 8.66 -6.47 4.33
C ASP A 54 7.16 -6.45 4.58
N GLY A 55 6.41 -7.16 3.75
CA GLY A 55 4.97 -7.32 3.89
C GLY A 55 4.23 -7.18 2.55
N CYS A 56 3.06 -6.55 2.57
CA CYS A 56 2.20 -6.44 1.41
C CYS A 56 2.46 -5.11 0.69
N TYR A 57 3.04 -5.17 -0.50
CA TYR A 57 3.24 -3.99 -1.34
C TYR A 57 1.95 -3.19 -1.58
N PHE A 58 0.83 -3.86 -1.88
CA PHE A 58 -0.45 -3.19 -2.10
C PHE A 58 -0.98 -2.49 -0.84
N ASN A 59 -0.59 -2.94 0.36
CA ASN A 59 -0.87 -2.21 1.60
C ASN A 59 -0.16 -0.86 1.63
N VAL A 60 1.10 -0.79 1.15
CA VAL A 60 1.86 0.46 1.02
C VAL A 60 1.23 1.38 -0.02
N VAL A 61 0.75 0.81 -1.14
CA VAL A 61 0.02 1.56 -2.17
C VAL A 61 -1.30 2.14 -1.64
N GLY A 62 -1.93 1.47 -0.66
CA GLY A 62 -3.09 1.98 0.07
C GLY A 62 -4.25 0.99 0.22
N PHE A 63 -4.18 -0.22 -0.36
CA PHE A 63 -5.23 -1.23 -0.21
C PHE A 63 -4.68 -2.66 -0.20
N PRO A 64 -4.75 -3.40 0.92
CA PRO A 64 -4.18 -4.73 1.04
C PRO A 64 -5.08 -5.81 0.38
N VAL A 65 -5.07 -5.88 -0.96
CA VAL A 65 -5.94 -6.75 -1.79
C VAL A 65 -6.00 -8.20 -1.27
N ALA A 66 -4.85 -8.78 -0.95
CA ALA A 66 -4.80 -10.17 -0.47
C ALA A 66 -5.48 -10.37 0.89
N ALA A 67 -5.37 -9.39 1.81
CA ALA A 67 -6.05 -9.44 3.10
C ALA A 67 -7.55 -9.16 2.94
N PHE A 68 -7.92 -8.24 2.04
CA PHE A 68 -9.30 -7.97 1.68
C PHE A 68 -9.99 -9.21 1.11
N ALA A 69 -9.36 -9.94 0.18
CA ALA A 69 -9.91 -11.18 -0.37
C ALA A 69 -10.16 -12.24 0.73
N LYS A 70 -9.24 -12.37 1.70
CA LYS A 70 -9.44 -13.24 2.87
C LYS A 70 -10.60 -12.77 3.75
N LEU A 71 -10.77 -11.45 3.91
CA LEU A 71 -11.88 -10.86 4.65
C LEU A 71 -13.23 -11.13 3.96
N CYS A 72 -13.31 -10.95 2.63
CA CYS A 72 -14.49 -11.28 1.83
C CYS A 72 -14.91 -12.74 1.98
N ARG A 73 -13.94 -13.68 1.93
CA ARG A 73 -14.24 -15.11 2.13
C ARG A 73 -14.86 -15.40 3.49
N ARG A 74 -14.48 -14.67 4.55
CA ARG A 74 -15.11 -14.81 5.89
C ARG A 74 -16.57 -14.37 5.90
N LEU A 75 -16.97 -13.51 4.96
CA LEU A 75 -18.35 -13.10 4.75
C LEU A 75 -19.11 -14.02 3.78
N GLY A 76 -18.46 -15.03 3.22
CA GLY A 76 -19.04 -15.93 2.22
C GLY A 76 -18.92 -15.44 0.78
N ILE A 77 -18.06 -14.44 0.52
CA ILE A 77 -17.83 -13.88 -0.83
C ILE A 77 -16.45 -14.38 -1.32
N ASP A 78 -16.42 -15.18 -2.40
CA ASP A 78 -15.16 -15.62 -3.01
C ASP A 78 -14.82 -14.79 -4.24
N LEU A 79 -14.00 -13.74 -4.05
CA LEU A 79 -13.62 -12.82 -5.13
C LEU A 79 -13.03 -13.50 -6.36
N ILE A 80 -12.34 -14.65 -6.22
CA ILE A 80 -11.77 -15.35 -7.39
C ILE A 80 -12.87 -15.95 -8.27
N GLN A 81 -13.98 -16.40 -7.67
CA GLN A 81 -15.12 -16.90 -8.43
C GLN A 81 -15.90 -15.76 -9.08
N GLU A 82 -16.06 -14.65 -8.37
CA GLU A 82 -16.79 -13.46 -8.84
C GLU A 82 -16.06 -12.71 -9.96
N LEU A 83 -14.71 -12.73 -9.99
CA LEU A 83 -13.89 -12.03 -10.99
C LEU A 83 -13.71 -12.80 -12.31
N ARG A 84 -14.44 -13.90 -12.52
CA ARG A 84 -14.45 -14.59 -13.81
C ARG A 84 -15.10 -13.67 -14.86
N LEU A 85 -14.27 -13.12 -15.76
CA LEU A 85 -14.69 -12.50 -17.02
C LEU A 85 -15.31 -13.56 -17.95
#